data_AF-A0A821ZJI7-F1
#
_entry.id   AF-A0A821ZJI7-F1
#
_cell.length_a   1.000
_cell.length_b   1.000
_cell.length_c   1.000
_cell.angle_alpha   90.00
_cell.angle_beta   90.00
_cell.angle_gamma   90.00
#
_symmetry.space_group_name_H-M   'P 1'
#
loop_
_entity.id
_entity.type
_entity.pdbx_description
1 polymer ?
#
loop_
_entity_poly.entity_id
_entity_poly.type
_entity_poly.pdbx_seq_one_letter_code
_entity_poly.pdbx_strand_id
1 'polypeptide(L)'
;GIPEYQAWHNKGACDGGQLTTSQKALRSFYETLIKLIHDYKALHCVSSKLIDLQFANHSLYDTRKIYSFIRYHDHDEQLLFILNFDYKNNYDIELAIPNEIWSVLGLDTTKLYTLQEVFIDRTLKLELRANEHIRLRLPGNQVYVFQVQK
;
A
#
# COMPACT_ATOMS: atom_id res chain seq x y z
N GLY A 1 11.33 24.04 -22.26
CA GLY A 1 11.70 22.65 -21.96
C GLY A 1 11.67 22.46 -20.46
N ILE A 2 11.14 21.34 -19.99
CA ILE A 2 11.00 21.03 -18.56
C ILE A 2 12.41 21.10 -17.91
N PRO A 3 12.69 22.05 -17.00
CA PRO A 3 14.03 22.28 -16.45
C PRO A 3 14.65 21.02 -15.84
N GLU A 4 13.80 20.16 -15.27
CA GLU A 4 14.16 18.88 -14.67
C GLU A 4 14.75 17.88 -15.70
N TYR A 5 14.30 17.95 -16.96
CA TYR A 5 14.83 17.10 -18.03
C TYR A 5 16.23 17.55 -18.48
N GLN A 6 16.52 18.86 -18.41
CA GLN A 6 17.86 19.37 -18.72
C GLN A 6 18.89 19.06 -17.64
N ALA A 7 18.47 18.99 -16.36
CA ALA A 7 19.32 18.57 -15.26
C ALA A 7 19.69 17.07 -15.34
N TRP A 8 18.76 16.23 -15.83
CA TRP A 8 19.02 14.80 -16.06
C TRP A 8 20.02 14.57 -17.21
N HIS A 9 19.97 15.43 -18.23
CA HIS A 9 20.83 15.33 -19.40
C HIS A 9 22.29 15.72 -19.11
N ASN A 10 22.64 16.14 -17.88
CA ASN A 10 23.96 16.56 -17.35
C ASN A 10 25.12 16.46 -18.35
N LYS A 11 25.09 17.28 -19.41
CA LYS A 11 26.05 17.26 -20.53
C LYS A 11 26.50 15.86 -20.99
N GLY A 12 25.59 14.89 -21.04
CA GLY A 12 25.85 13.52 -21.51
C GLY A 12 26.44 12.55 -20.46
N ALA A 13 26.60 12.96 -19.20
CA ALA A 13 27.19 12.11 -18.15
C ALA A 13 26.20 11.12 -17.52
N CYS A 14 24.88 11.41 -17.57
CA CYS A 14 23.81 10.57 -16.99
C CYS A 14 24.07 10.11 -15.53
N ASP A 15 24.85 10.86 -14.77
CA ASP A 15 25.38 10.47 -13.45
C ASP A 15 24.51 10.97 -12.28
N GLY A 16 23.55 11.88 -12.54
CA GLY A 16 22.70 12.46 -11.50
C GLY A 16 23.47 13.27 -10.45
N GLY A 17 24.70 13.70 -10.75
CA GLY A 17 25.58 14.40 -9.80
C GLY A 17 25.05 15.77 -9.34
N GLN A 18 24.20 16.41 -10.14
CA GLN A 18 23.55 17.70 -9.84
C GLN A 18 22.10 17.58 -9.32
N LEU A 19 21.62 16.37 -9.03
CA LEU A 19 20.28 16.19 -8.47
C LEU A 19 20.24 16.69 -7.01
N THR A 20 19.30 17.58 -6.72
CA THR A 20 19.00 18.02 -5.35
C THR A 20 18.64 16.83 -4.47
N THR A 21 18.86 16.92 -3.15
CA THR A 21 18.57 15.84 -2.19
C THR A 21 17.13 15.32 -2.33
N SER A 22 16.18 16.21 -2.61
CA SER A 22 14.77 15.89 -2.88
C SER A 22 14.56 15.06 -4.14
N GLN A 23 15.31 15.31 -5.21
CA GLN A 23 15.23 14.54 -6.46
C GLN A 23 15.82 13.14 -6.31
N LYS A 24 16.90 12.99 -5.53
CA LYS A 24 17.47 11.66 -5.19
C LYS A 24 16.49 10.84 -4.34
N ALA A 25 15.83 11.48 -3.37
CA ALA A 25 14.78 10.83 -2.57
C ALA A 25 13.59 10.38 -3.43
N LEU A 26 13.12 11.24 -4.35
CA LEU A 26 12.03 10.90 -5.26
C LEU A 26 12.41 9.73 -6.20
N ARG A 27 13.62 9.72 -6.73
CA ARG A 27 14.12 8.61 -7.55
C ARG A 27 14.18 7.31 -6.77
N SER A 28 14.75 7.33 -5.56
CA SER A 28 14.79 6.14 -4.70
C SER A 28 13.40 5.61 -4.38
N PHE A 29 12.43 6.50 -4.18
CA PHE A 29 11.03 6.13 -3.98
C PHE A 29 10.44 5.39 -5.20
N TYR A 30 10.62 5.93 -6.41
CA TYR A 30 10.15 5.27 -7.63
C TYR A 30 10.87 3.94 -7.92
N GLU A 31 12.17 3.86 -7.64
CA GLU A 31 12.92 2.60 -7.76
C GLU A 31 12.37 1.52 -6.82
N THR A 32 12.04 1.87 -5.58
CA THR A 32 11.39 0.96 -4.63
C THR A 32 9.99 0.57 -5.10
N LEU A 33 9.19 1.51 -5.59
CA LEU A 33 7.85 1.25 -6.12
C LEU A 33 7.88 0.29 -7.31
N ILE A 34 8.78 0.50 -8.26
CA ILE A 34 8.90 -0.37 -9.45
C ILE A 34 9.36 -1.78 -9.05
N LYS A 35 10.30 -1.91 -8.12
CA LYS A 35 10.71 -3.21 -7.58
C LYS A 35 9.54 -3.93 -6.90
N LEU A 36 8.77 -3.22 -6.08
CA LEU A 36 7.57 -3.76 -5.44
C LEU A 36 6.57 -4.29 -6.48
N ILE A 37 6.30 -3.53 -7.55
CA ILE A 37 5.41 -3.97 -8.63
C ILE A 37 5.92 -5.26 -9.28
N HIS A 38 7.23 -5.41 -9.45
CA HIS A 38 7.84 -6.61 -10.02
C HIS A 38 7.81 -7.82 -9.08
N ASP A 39 7.95 -7.59 -7.77
CA ASP A 39 8.04 -8.64 -6.76
C ASP A 39 6.68 -9.28 -6.44
N TYR A 40 5.56 -8.55 -6.60
CA TYR A 40 4.22 -9.03 -6.25
C TYR A 40 3.34 -9.21 -7.48
N LYS A 41 2.94 -10.47 -7.76
CA LYS A 41 2.03 -10.79 -8.87
C LYS A 41 0.63 -10.22 -8.64
N ALA A 42 0.21 -10.02 -7.40
CA ALA A 42 -1.02 -9.30 -7.06
C ALA A 42 -1.05 -7.84 -7.55
N LEU A 43 0.11 -7.25 -7.90
CA LEU A 43 0.20 -5.93 -8.54
C LEU A 43 0.20 -5.99 -10.08
N HIS A 44 0.35 -7.18 -10.67
CA HIS A 44 0.29 -7.36 -12.11
C HIS A 44 -1.18 -7.35 -12.59
N CYS A 45 -1.51 -6.32 -13.38
CA CYS A 45 -2.88 -5.98 -13.80
C CYS A 45 -3.63 -7.10 -14.55
N VAL A 46 -2.91 -8.05 -15.17
CA VAL A 46 -3.50 -9.06 -16.07
C VAL A 46 -4.29 -10.13 -15.31
N SER A 47 -4.03 -10.34 -14.01
CA SER A 47 -4.62 -11.46 -13.26
C SER A 47 -5.01 -11.12 -11.82
N SER A 48 -4.90 -9.86 -11.42
CA SER A 48 -5.29 -9.39 -10.09
C SER A 48 -6.76 -8.98 -10.05
N LYS A 49 -7.49 -9.40 -9.01
CA LYS A 49 -8.82 -8.88 -8.68
C LYS A 49 -8.71 -7.81 -7.59
N LEU A 50 -9.65 -6.88 -7.57
CA LEU A 50 -9.73 -5.80 -6.58
C LEU A 50 -11.07 -5.88 -5.83
N ILE A 51 -11.00 -5.74 -4.52
CA ILE A 51 -12.14 -5.63 -3.61
C ILE A 51 -12.03 -4.28 -2.91
N ASP A 52 -13.02 -3.42 -3.13
CA ASP A 52 -13.13 -2.17 -2.40
C ASP A 52 -13.60 -2.46 -0.96
N LEU A 53 -12.99 -1.84 0.06
CA LEU A 53 -13.41 -1.97 1.45
C LEU A 53 -14.19 -0.75 1.98
N GLN A 54 -14.37 0.31 1.17
CA GLN A 54 -15.13 1.51 1.55
C GLN A 54 -16.56 1.19 1.98
N PHE A 55 -17.21 0.23 1.33
CA PHE A 55 -18.60 -0.12 1.61
C PHE A 55 -18.84 -0.56 3.06
N ALA A 56 -17.85 -1.21 3.67
CA ALA A 56 -17.93 -1.70 5.05
C ALA A 56 -17.37 -0.71 6.08
N ASN A 57 -16.52 0.22 5.66
CA ASN A 57 -15.75 1.09 6.54
C ASN A 57 -16.18 2.56 6.50
N HIS A 58 -17.29 2.87 5.83
CA HIS A 58 -17.76 4.24 5.66
C HIS A 58 -17.97 5.01 6.96
N SER A 59 -18.30 4.33 8.06
CA SER A 59 -18.47 4.93 9.38
C SER A 59 -17.23 4.89 10.26
N LEU A 60 -16.18 4.16 9.87
CA LEU A 60 -15.00 3.91 10.68
C LEU A 60 -13.87 4.92 10.45
N TYR A 61 -13.87 5.58 9.29
CA TYR A 61 -12.96 6.68 8.98
C TYR A 61 -13.55 7.67 7.95
N ASP A 62 -12.90 8.81 7.75
CA ASP A 62 -13.31 9.79 6.73
C ASP A 62 -12.97 9.27 5.32
N THR A 63 -13.95 8.67 4.65
CA THR A 63 -13.85 8.10 3.29
C THR A 63 -13.46 9.11 2.21
N ARG A 64 -13.58 10.42 2.49
CA ARG A 64 -13.15 11.48 1.55
C ARG A 64 -11.64 11.67 1.56
N LYS A 65 -10.96 11.15 2.57
CA LYS A 65 -9.52 11.32 2.81
C LYS A 65 -8.80 9.98 2.83
N ILE A 66 -9.42 8.97 3.41
CA ILE A 66 -8.83 7.65 3.58
C ILE A 66 -9.52 6.68 2.65
N TYR A 67 -8.71 5.87 1.96
CA TYR A 67 -9.19 4.86 1.06
C TYR A 67 -8.49 3.54 1.33
N SER A 68 -9.26 2.46 1.38
CA SER A 68 -8.74 1.11 1.60
C SER A 68 -9.36 0.12 0.63
N PHE A 69 -8.54 -0.79 0.13
CA PHE A 69 -8.96 -1.86 -0.78
C PHE A 69 -8.00 -3.05 -0.69
N ILE A 70 -8.45 -4.21 -1.13
CA ILE A 70 -7.62 -5.41 -1.23
C ILE A 70 -7.40 -5.72 -2.71
N ARG A 71 -6.16 -6.01 -3.08
CA ARG A 71 -5.83 -6.67 -4.33
C ARG A 71 -5.34 -8.07 -4.06
N TYR A 72 -5.77 -9.02 -4.86
CA TYR A 72 -5.37 -10.40 -4.71
C TYR A 72 -5.23 -11.07 -6.07
N HIS A 73 -4.34 -12.05 -6.12
CA HIS A 73 -4.17 -12.93 -7.26
C HIS A 73 -4.48 -14.36 -6.82
N ASP A 74 -5.64 -14.86 -7.27
CA ASP A 74 -6.21 -16.15 -6.91
C ASP A 74 -6.17 -16.42 -5.38
N HIS A 75 -5.50 -17.48 -4.93
CA HIS A 75 -5.41 -17.86 -3.51
C HIS A 75 -3.99 -17.76 -2.92
N ASP A 76 -3.04 -17.26 -3.72
CA ASP A 76 -1.62 -17.28 -3.41
C ASP A 76 -1.13 -15.96 -2.82
N GLU A 77 -1.61 -14.82 -3.33
CA GLU A 77 -1.17 -13.51 -2.88
C GLU A 77 -2.33 -12.56 -2.60
N GLN A 78 -2.38 -12.00 -1.39
CA GLN A 78 -3.33 -10.98 -0.99
C GLN A 78 -2.58 -9.78 -0.42
N LEU A 79 -2.88 -8.60 -0.94
CA LEU A 79 -2.33 -7.32 -0.54
C LEU A 79 -3.46 -6.38 -0.12
N LEU A 80 -3.40 -5.91 1.12
CA LEU A 80 -4.27 -4.87 1.66
C LEU A 80 -3.61 -3.51 1.50
N PHE A 81 -4.32 -2.57 0.88
CA PHE A 81 -3.90 -1.19 0.69
C PHE A 81 -4.72 -0.27 1.58
N ILE A 82 -4.03 0.65 2.25
CA ILE A 82 -4.64 1.69 3.09
C ILE A 82 -3.93 3.00 2.80
N LEU A 83 -4.65 3.98 2.26
CA LEU A 83 -4.10 5.23 1.77
C LEU A 83 -4.72 6.43 2.48
N ASN A 84 -3.90 7.45 2.71
CA ASN A 84 -4.33 8.77 3.13
C ASN A 84 -4.01 9.80 2.05
N PHE A 85 -5.05 10.39 1.47
CA PHE A 85 -4.96 11.44 0.47
C PHE A 85 -4.81 12.85 1.07
N ASP A 86 -4.88 13.00 2.39
CA ASP A 86 -4.59 14.26 3.06
C ASP A 86 -3.08 14.49 3.17
N TYR A 87 -2.58 15.62 2.68
CA TYR A 87 -1.15 15.95 2.73
C TYR A 87 -0.65 16.38 4.11
N LYS A 88 -1.53 16.85 4.99
CA LYS A 88 -1.14 17.53 6.23
C LYS A 88 -1.58 16.80 7.48
N ASN A 89 -2.73 16.13 7.43
CA ASN A 89 -3.33 15.52 8.60
C ASN A 89 -2.99 14.03 8.71
N ASN A 90 -2.69 13.62 9.93
CA ASN A 90 -2.56 12.22 10.30
C ASN A 90 -3.89 11.77 10.87
N TYR A 91 -4.25 10.51 10.62
CA TYR A 91 -5.49 9.93 11.13
C TYR A 91 -5.19 8.64 11.89
N ASP A 92 -5.79 8.48 13.06
CA ASP A 92 -5.90 7.18 13.71
C ASP A 92 -7.16 6.51 13.17
N ILE A 93 -6.99 5.39 12.48
CA ILE A 93 -8.07 4.73 11.76
C ILE A 93 -8.33 3.35 12.35
N GLU A 94 -9.57 2.92 12.22
CA GLU A 94 -10.00 1.55 12.45
C GLU A 94 -10.50 0.97 11.12
N LEU A 95 -10.02 -0.21 10.75
CA LEU A 95 -10.37 -0.89 9.50
C LEU A 95 -10.90 -2.29 9.81
N ALA A 96 -12.12 -2.57 9.38
CA ALA A 96 -12.74 -3.89 9.43
C ALA A 96 -12.69 -4.55 8.05
N ILE A 97 -12.39 -5.85 8.03
CA ILE A 97 -12.49 -6.69 6.82
C ILE A 97 -13.71 -7.59 7.00
N PRO A 98 -14.81 -7.40 6.23
CA PRO A 98 -16.02 -8.21 6.37
C PRO A 98 -15.75 -9.70 6.16
N ASN A 99 -16.45 -10.55 6.91
CA ASN A 99 -16.34 -12.02 6.83
C ASN A 99 -16.51 -12.57 5.41
N GLU A 100 -17.37 -11.96 4.60
CA GLU A 100 -17.56 -12.32 3.18
C GLU A 100 -16.26 -12.22 2.38
N ILE A 101 -15.43 -11.21 2.66
CA ILE A 101 -14.16 -11.00 1.98
C ILE A 101 -13.16 -12.09 2.34
N TRP A 102 -13.12 -12.55 3.60
CA TRP A 102 -12.24 -13.65 4.01
C TRP A 102 -12.51 -14.93 3.20
N SER A 103 -13.79 -15.25 2.98
CA SER A 103 -14.18 -16.38 2.12
C SER A 103 -13.77 -16.18 0.67
N VAL A 104 -13.91 -14.97 0.12
CA VAL A 104 -13.47 -14.64 -1.25
C VAL A 104 -11.95 -14.78 -1.41
N LEU A 105 -11.18 -14.44 -0.38
CA LEU A 105 -9.73 -14.58 -0.36
C LEU A 105 -9.27 -16.02 -0.10
N GLY A 106 -10.18 -16.94 0.23
CA GLY A 106 -9.86 -18.33 0.60
C GLY A 106 -9.16 -18.43 1.96
N LEU A 107 -9.46 -17.50 2.88
CA LEU A 107 -8.92 -17.46 4.23
C LEU A 107 -9.94 -18.01 5.23
N ASP A 108 -9.44 -18.70 6.25
CA ASP A 108 -10.23 -19.32 7.32
C ASP A 108 -10.45 -18.30 8.45
N THR A 109 -11.71 -17.97 8.72
CA THR A 109 -12.07 -16.95 9.71
C THR A 109 -11.71 -17.31 11.15
N THR A 110 -11.37 -18.58 11.43
CA THR A 110 -10.95 -19.04 12.76
C THR A 110 -9.45 -18.90 13.00
N LYS A 111 -8.66 -18.65 11.96
CA LYS A 111 -7.19 -18.56 12.04
C LYS A 111 -6.71 -17.15 12.33
N LEU A 112 -5.52 -17.08 12.91
CA LEU A 112 -4.76 -15.84 13.08
C LEU A 112 -3.86 -15.65 11.86
N TYR A 113 -3.90 -14.46 11.26
CA TYR A 113 -3.06 -14.09 10.13
C TYR A 113 -2.08 -13.00 10.52
N THR A 114 -0.90 -13.02 9.90
CA THR A 114 0.06 -11.92 10.04
C THR A 114 -0.02 -11.03 8.82
N LEU A 115 -0.29 -9.74 9.03
CA LEU A 115 -0.18 -8.69 8.04
C LEU A 115 1.21 -8.07 8.14
N GLN A 116 2.08 -8.36 7.18
CA GLN A 116 3.40 -7.75 7.10
C GLN A 116 3.36 -6.56 6.14
N GLU A 117 3.82 -5.39 6.56
CA GLU A 117 3.95 -4.24 5.66
C GLU A 117 5.13 -4.48 4.70
N VAL A 118 4.97 -4.16 3.42
CA VAL A 118 5.94 -4.52 2.38
C VAL A 118 6.55 -3.34 1.63
N PHE A 119 6.00 -2.13 1.81
CA PHE A 119 6.35 -0.97 1.01
C PHE A 119 7.22 0.06 1.75
N ILE A 120 6.82 0.51 2.94
CA ILE A 120 7.50 1.60 3.68
C ILE A 120 8.32 1.06 4.84
N ASP A 121 7.71 0.26 5.71
CA ASP A 121 8.34 -0.26 6.92
C ASP A 121 8.15 -1.77 7.00
N ARG A 122 9.09 -2.50 6.40
CA ARG A 122 9.06 -3.96 6.32
C ARG A 122 9.16 -4.67 7.69
N THR A 123 9.41 -3.93 8.76
CA THR A 123 9.45 -4.44 10.12
C THR A 123 8.08 -4.41 10.80
N LEU A 124 7.15 -3.58 10.28
CA LEU A 124 5.79 -3.48 10.79
C LEU A 124 5.02 -4.76 10.48
N LYS A 125 4.55 -5.43 11.54
CA LYS A 125 3.70 -6.60 11.48
C LYS A 125 2.49 -6.40 12.39
N LEU A 126 1.33 -6.82 11.90
CA LEU A 126 0.08 -6.80 12.66
C LEU A 126 -0.50 -8.22 12.64
N GLU A 127 -1.09 -8.65 13.75
CA GLU A 127 -1.83 -9.89 13.81
C GLU A 127 -3.33 -9.57 13.68
N LEU A 128 -4.05 -10.38 12.91
CA LEU A 128 -5.47 -10.13 12.63
C LEU A 128 -6.27 -11.44 12.57
N ARG A 129 -7.41 -11.46 13.27
CA ARG A 129 -8.49 -12.42 13.06
C ARG A 129 -9.67 -11.79 12.30
N ALA A 130 -10.54 -12.61 11.71
CA ALA A 130 -11.61 -12.14 10.84
C ALA A 130 -12.62 -11.17 11.48
N ASN A 131 -12.81 -11.25 12.80
CA ASN A 131 -13.73 -10.38 13.54
C ASN A 131 -13.00 -9.26 14.32
N GLU A 132 -11.71 -9.08 14.09
CA GLU A 132 -10.93 -8.02 14.72
C GLU A 132 -10.80 -6.83 13.76
N HIS A 133 -10.63 -5.65 14.33
CA HIS A 133 -10.37 -4.44 13.55
C HIS A 133 -8.88 -4.11 13.59
N ILE A 134 -8.35 -3.72 12.44
CA ILE A 134 -6.99 -3.21 12.34
C ILE A 134 -7.01 -1.76 12.82
N ARG A 135 -6.20 -1.44 13.83
CA ARG A 135 -6.02 -0.07 14.32
C ARG A 135 -4.61 0.39 13.98
N LEU A 136 -4.51 1.49 13.25
CA LEU A 136 -3.22 2.05 12.89
C LEU A 136 -3.28 3.56 12.78
N ARG A 137 -2.12 4.18 13.01
CA ARG A 137 -1.92 5.59 12.72
C ARG A 137 -1.44 5.73 11.29
N LEU A 138 -2.18 6.46 10.49
CA LEU A 138 -1.89 6.70 9.08
C LEU A 138 -1.45 8.15 8.87
N PRO A 139 -0.15 8.39 8.61
CA PRO A 139 0.33 9.74 8.40
C PRO A 139 -0.18 10.35 7.09
N GLY A 140 -0.05 11.67 6.98
CA GLY A 140 -0.39 12.43 5.77
C GLY A 140 0.37 11.93 4.54
N ASN A 141 -0.33 11.83 3.40
CA ASN A 141 0.22 11.42 2.09
C ASN A 141 0.98 10.08 2.13
N GLN A 142 0.49 9.15 2.96
CA GLN A 142 1.12 7.85 3.15
C GLN A 142 0.19 6.71 2.75
N VAL A 143 0.80 5.60 2.33
CA VAL A 143 0.13 4.34 2.05
C VAL A 143 0.81 3.23 2.84
N TYR A 144 0.02 2.35 3.43
CA TYR A 144 0.50 1.05 3.87
C TYR A 144 0.05 -0.03 2.90
N VAL A 145 0.98 -0.91 2.58
CA VAL A 145 0.71 -2.10 1.78
C VAL A 145 1.04 -3.30 2.66
N PHE A 146 0.02 -4.04 3.07
CA PHE A 146 0.17 -5.23 3.90
C PHE A 146 -0.01 -6.48 3.06
N GLN A 147 0.95 -7.39 3.14
CA GLN A 147 0.80 -8.75 2.64
C GLN A 147 0.22 -9.64 3.74
N VAL A 148 -0.81 -10.41 3.40
CA VAL A 148 -1.38 -11.43 4.29
C VAL A 148 -0.51 -12.68 4.26
N GLN A 149 -0.02 -13.10 5.43
CA GLN A 149 0.75 -14.33 5.64
C GLN A 149 -0.07 -15.31 6.48
N LYS A 150 -0.12 -16.58 6.01
CA LYS A 150 -0.86 -17.69 6.61
C LYS A 150 -0.08 -18.35 7.76
#